data_AF-A0A6A1TUJ3-F1
#
_entry.id   AF-A0A6A1TUJ3-F1
#
_cell.length_a   1.000
_cell.length_b   1.000
_cell.length_c   1.000
_cell.angle_alpha   90.00
_cell.angle_beta   90.00
_cell.angle_gamma   90.00
#
_symmetry.space_group_name_H-M   'P 1'
#
loop_
_entity.id
_entity.type
_entity.pdbx_description
1 polymer ?
#
loop_
_entity_poly.entity_id
_entity_poly.type
_entity_poly.pdbx_seq_one_letter_code
_entity_poly.pdbx_strand_id
1 'polypeptide(L)'
;MNTANPQLEGLYLAVAAINRLLVEKGVVSHADIQSALQAAERTVLADDKPLAVSTSHQKAIAFPIRLLLLANEANEQGTKFCFEDLAREVGRRT
;
A
#
# COMPACT_ATOMS: atom_id res chain seq x y z
N MET A 1 8.54 9.74 -12.41
CA MET A 1 7.96 8.51 -11.82
C MET A 1 8.00 7.47 -12.92
N ASN A 2 8.83 6.41 -12.80
CA ASN A 2 8.82 5.35 -13.81
C ASN A 2 7.37 4.84 -13.93
N THR A 3 6.86 4.73 -15.15
CA THR A 3 5.57 4.12 -15.45
C THR A 3 5.45 2.83 -14.65
N ALA A 4 4.47 2.76 -13.75
CA ALA A 4 4.22 1.56 -12.97
C ALA A 4 4.00 0.40 -13.94
N ASN A 5 4.52 -0.78 -13.61
CA ASN A 5 4.20 -1.97 -14.40
C ASN A 5 2.68 -2.22 -14.28
N PRO A 6 1.91 -2.21 -15.39
CA PRO A 6 0.46 -2.39 -15.34
C PRO A 6 0.02 -3.69 -14.64
N GLN A 7 0.87 -4.71 -14.66
CA GLN A 7 0.62 -5.97 -13.93
C GLN A 7 0.64 -5.76 -12.41
N LEU A 8 1.57 -4.95 -11.92
CA LEU A 8 1.67 -4.61 -10.49
C LEU A 8 0.55 -3.67 -10.07
N GLU A 9 0.19 -2.70 -10.91
CA GLU A 9 -0.99 -1.85 -10.69
C GLU A 9 -2.26 -2.68 -10.51
N GLY A 10 -2.54 -3.58 -11.45
CA GLY A 10 -3.69 -4.48 -11.37
C GLY A 10 -3.66 -5.36 -10.12
N LEU A 11 -2.47 -5.86 -9.74
CA LEU A 11 -2.31 -6.64 -8.52
C LEU A 11 -2.63 -5.83 -7.26
N TYR A 12 -2.17 -4.58 -7.16
CA TYR A 12 -2.44 -3.75 -5.99
C TYR A 12 -3.91 -3.39 -5.86
N LEU A 13 -4.58 -3.08 -6.98
CA LEU A 13 -6.02 -2.84 -7.01
C LEU A 13 -6.83 -4.11 -6.66
N ALA A 14 -6.39 -5.28 -7.12
CA ALA A 14 -7.02 -6.55 -6.76
C ALA A 14 -6.91 -6.83 -5.26
N VAL A 15 -5.74 -6.60 -4.64
CA VAL A 15 -5.55 -6.74 -3.20
C VAL A 15 -6.39 -5.73 -2.42
N ALA A 16 -6.46 -4.47 -2.86
CA ALA A 16 -7.32 -3.46 -2.25
C ALA A 16 -8.81 -3.87 -2.29
N ALA A 17 -9.27 -4.43 -3.42
CA ALA A 17 -10.63 -4.94 -3.56
C ALA A 17 -10.92 -6.13 -2.63
N ILE A 18 -9.96 -7.05 -2.46
CA ILE A 18 -10.08 -8.17 -1.51
C ILE A 18 -10.15 -7.65 -0.08
N ASN A 19 -9.28 -6.72 0.32
CA ASN A 19 -9.30 -6.13 1.66
C ASN A 19 -10.64 -5.45 1.95
N ARG A 20 -11.15 -4.67 0.98
CA ARG A 20 -12.47 -4.05 1.06
C ARG A 20 -13.58 -5.09 1.26
N LEU A 21 -13.57 -6.17 0.46
CA LEU A 21 -14.54 -7.24 0.59
C LEU A 21 -14.51 -7.87 1.99
N LEU A 22 -13.33 -8.12 2.55
CA LEU A 22 -13.19 -8.69 3.89
C LEU A 22 -13.76 -7.77 4.97
N VAL A 23 -13.54 -6.46 4.84
CA VAL A 23 -14.11 -5.45 5.74
C VAL A 23 -15.62 -5.37 5.61
N GLU A 24 -16.15 -5.32 4.38
CA GLU A 24 -17.60 -5.29 4.12
C GLU A 24 -18.31 -6.55 4.65
N LYS A 25 -17.62 -7.68 4.71
CA LYS A 25 -18.11 -8.93 5.30
C LYS A 25 -17.91 -9.02 6.82
N GLY A 26 -17.27 -8.03 7.44
CA GLY A 26 -16.99 -8.01 8.89
C GLY A 26 -15.97 -9.06 9.32
N VAL A 27 -15.16 -9.60 8.40
CA VAL A 27 -14.11 -10.59 8.71
C VAL A 27 -12.94 -9.92 9.42
N VAL A 28 -12.63 -8.69 9.03
CA VAL A 28 -11.59 -7.83 9.63
C VAL A 28 -12.11 -6.38 9.67
N SER A 29 -11.55 -5.57 10.55
CA SER A 29 -11.79 -4.13 10.57
C SER A 29 -10.78 -3.37 9.70
N HIS A 30 -11.08 -2.12 9.37
CA HIS A 30 -10.10 -1.20 8.77
C HIS A 30 -8.85 -1.05 9.62
N ALA A 31 -8.99 -1.06 10.95
CA ALA A 31 -7.88 -0.96 11.89
C ALA A 31 -6.98 -2.22 11.85
N ASP A 32 -7.56 -3.40 11.64
CA ASP A 32 -6.78 -4.65 11.50
C ASP A 32 -5.91 -4.61 10.23
N ILE A 33 -6.49 -4.21 9.10
CA ILE A 33 -5.76 -4.03 7.83
C ILE A 33 -4.67 -2.97 7.97
N GLN A 34 -4.99 -1.81 8.57
CA GLN A 34 -4.02 -0.75 8.83
C GLN A 34 -2.83 -1.26 9.66
N SER A 35 -3.12 -1.97 10.75
CA SER A 35 -2.09 -2.49 11.66
C SER A 35 -1.19 -3.52 10.97
N ALA A 36 -1.78 -4.43 10.18
CA ALA A 36 -1.03 -5.44 9.42
C ALA A 36 -0.11 -4.81 8.37
N LEU A 37 -0.59 -3.82 7.63
CA LEU A 37 0.20 -3.11 6.61
C LEU A 37 1.30 -2.26 7.25
N GLN A 38 1.02 -1.54 8.34
CA GLN A 38 2.05 -0.79 9.08
C GLN A 38 3.12 -1.71 9.67
N ALA A 39 2.75 -2.91 10.14
CA ALA A 39 3.73 -3.90 10.57
C ALA A 39 4.62 -4.34 9.40
N ALA A 40 4.05 -4.64 8.24
CA ALA A 40 4.80 -5.00 7.04
C ALA A 40 5.73 -3.87 6.57
N GLU A 41 5.26 -2.62 6.59
CA GLU A 41 6.09 -1.45 6.24
C GLU A 41 7.28 -1.31 7.19
N ARG A 42 7.06 -1.44 8.50
CA ARG A 42 8.14 -1.41 9.49
C ARG A 42 9.17 -2.50 9.22
N THR A 43 8.76 -3.71 8.85
CA THR A 43 9.69 -4.78 8.48
C THR A 43 10.53 -4.42 7.25
N VAL A 44 9.93 -3.80 6.24
CA VAL A 44 10.65 -3.33 5.04
C VAL A 44 11.66 -2.23 5.38
N LEU A 45 11.29 -1.31 6.28
CA LEU A 45 12.15 -0.20 6.67
C LEU A 45 13.21 -0.60 7.71
N ALA A 46 12.94 -1.62 8.53
CA ALA A 46 13.83 -2.13 9.56
C ALA A 46 14.75 -3.27 9.07
N ASP A 47 14.55 -3.82 7.86
CA ASP A 47 15.51 -4.72 7.22
C ASP A 47 16.73 -3.91 6.79
N ASP A 48 17.52 -3.55 7.79
CA ASP A 48 18.77 -2.82 7.73
C ASP A 48 19.86 -3.78 7.26
N LYS A 49 19.67 -4.43 6.09
CA LYS A 49 20.75 -5.18 5.43
C LYS A 49 21.85 -4.17 5.09
N PRO A 50 22.96 -4.10 5.85
CA PRO A 50 23.73 -2.85 5.97
C PRO A 50 24.55 -2.47 4.72
N LEU A 51 24.50 -3.25 3.63
CA LEU A 51 25.52 -3.20 2.58
C LEU A 51 25.02 -3.30 1.12
N ALA A 52 23.73 -3.49 0.83
CA ALA A 52 23.30 -3.81 -0.55
C ALA A 52 22.08 -3.09 -1.11
N VAL A 53 21.27 -2.40 -0.28
CA VAL A 53 19.97 -1.88 -0.73
C VAL A 53 19.96 -0.36 -0.66
N SER A 54 19.82 0.30 -1.82
CA SER A 54 19.72 1.76 -1.85
C SER A 54 18.39 2.25 -1.26
N THR A 55 18.37 3.49 -0.79
CA THR A 55 17.14 4.16 -0.32
C THR A 55 16.03 4.13 -1.37
N SER A 56 16.38 4.21 -2.66
CA SER A 56 15.42 4.09 -3.76
C SER A 56 14.80 2.70 -3.86
N HIS A 57 15.56 1.64 -3.58
CA HIS A 57 15.06 0.28 -3.59
C HIS A 57 14.13 0.02 -2.39
N GLN A 58 14.48 0.52 -1.20
CA GLN A 58 13.59 0.47 -0.03
C GLN A 58 12.25 1.19 -0.30
N LYS A 59 12.29 2.40 -0.90
CA LYS A 59 11.08 3.12 -1.31
C LYS A 59 10.24 2.33 -2.32
N ALA A 60 10.86 1.60 -3.25
CA ALA A 60 10.16 0.77 -4.20
C ALA A 60 9.44 -0.43 -3.54
N ILE A 61 10.06 -1.07 -2.53
CA ILE A 61 9.43 -2.15 -1.76
C ILE A 61 8.30 -1.60 -0.88
N ALA A 62 8.47 -0.42 -0.27
CA ALA A 62 7.46 0.20 0.59
C ALA A 62 6.24 0.72 -0.18
N PHE A 63 6.41 1.08 -1.46
CA PHE A 63 5.35 1.63 -2.32
C PHE A 63 4.03 0.85 -2.31
N PRO A 64 3.98 -0.47 -2.60
CA PRO A 64 2.72 -1.22 -2.57
C PRO A 64 2.03 -1.19 -1.20
N ILE A 65 2.80 -1.21 -0.11
CA ILE A 65 2.25 -1.19 1.24
C ILE A 65 1.57 0.16 1.52
N ARG A 66 2.26 1.26 1.18
CA ARG A 66 1.72 2.63 1.31
C ARG A 66 0.49 2.86 0.46
N LEU A 67 0.49 2.32 -0.76
CA LEU A 67 -0.66 2.40 -1.65
C LEU A 67 -1.88 1.70 -1.03
N LEU A 68 -1.70 0.50 -0.47
CA LEU A 68 -2.75 -0.25 0.19
C LEU A 68 -3.24 0.42 1.49
N LEU A 69 -2.36 1.10 2.23
CA LEU A 69 -2.74 1.93 3.38
C LEU A 69 -3.69 3.05 2.95
N LEU A 70 -3.35 3.79 1.89
CA LEU A 70 -4.21 4.85 1.35
C LEU A 70 -5.52 4.29 0.79
N ALA A 71 -5.49 3.13 0.15
CA ALA A 71 -6.70 2.45 -0.32
C ALA A 71 -7.63 2.08 0.84
N ASN A 72 -7.07 1.61 1.96
CA ASN A 72 -7.81 1.30 3.18
C ASN A 72 -8.43 2.56 3.81
N GLU A 73 -7.65 3.64 3.95
CA GLU A 73 -8.11 4.96 4.44
C GLU A 73 -9.25 5.52 3.58
N ALA A 74 -9.10 5.47 2.25
CA ALA A 74 -10.11 5.98 1.34
C ALA A 74 -11.39 5.13 1.38
N ASN A 75 -11.28 3.80 1.50
CA ASN A 75 -12.44 2.94 1.68
C ASN A 75 -13.17 3.23 2.99
N GLU A 76 -12.45 3.44 4.09
CA GLU A 76 -13.03 3.83 5.39
C GLU A 76 -13.79 5.16 5.32
N GLN A 77 -13.28 6.10 4.52
CA GLN A 77 -13.90 7.40 4.28
C GLN A 77 -14.99 7.38 3.20
N GLY A 78 -15.27 6.23 2.58
CA GLY A 78 -16.23 6.12 1.48
C GLY A 78 -15.80 6.84 0.19
N THR A 79 -14.52 7.17 0.06
CA THR A 79 -13.95 7.90 -1.07
C THR A 79 -13.52 6.94 -2.18
N LYS A 80 -13.89 7.25 -3.43
CA LYS A 80 -13.42 6.50 -4.61
C LYS A 80 -12.02 6.99 -5.01
N PHE A 81 -11.20 6.07 -5.48
CA PHE A 81 -9.85 6.36 -5.97
C PHE A 81 -9.53 5.49 -7.19
N CYS A 82 -8.61 5.96 -8.03
CA CYS A 82 -7.90 5.12 -9.00
C CYS A 82 -6.44 4.91 -8.56
N PHE A 83 -5.72 4.05 -9.28
CA PHE A 83 -4.32 3.78 -8.97
C PHE A 83 -3.46 5.05 -9.05
N GLU A 84 -3.66 5.88 -10.06
CA GLU A 84 -2.86 7.08 -10.28
C GLU A 84 -3.01 8.09 -9.15
N ASP A 85 -4.21 8.20 -8.57
CA ASP A 85 -4.46 9.07 -7.44
C ASP A 85 -3.73 8.59 -6.19
N LEU A 86 -3.82 7.29 -5.88
CA LEU A 86 -3.09 6.70 -4.76
C LEU A 86 -1.58 6.78 -4.96
N ALA A 87 -1.07 6.44 -6.15
CA ALA A 87 0.35 6.47 -6.46
C ALA A 87 0.94 7.88 -6.33
N ARG A 88 0.19 8.89 -6.80
CA ARG A 88 0.58 10.30 -6.64
C ARG A 88 0.61 10.70 -5.17
N GLU A 89 -0.38 10.27 -4.40
CA GLU A 89 -0.44 10.57 -2.97
C GLU A 89 0.67 9.88 -2.17
N VAL A 90 1.05 8.64 -2.52
CA VAL A 90 2.26 8.00 -1.97
C VAL A 90 3.48 8.85 -2.26
N GLY A 91 3.65 9.32 -3.50
CA GLY A 91 4.76 10.18 -3.89
C GLY A 91 4.81 11.52 -3.15
N ARG A 92 3.67 12.05 -2.70
CA ARG A 92 3.59 13.29 -1.90
C ARG A 92 3.98 13.09 -0.43
N ARG A 93 3.74 11.89 0.12
CA ARG A 93 4.02 11.55 1.54
C ARG A 93 5.41 10.96 1.79
N THR A 94 6.26 10.79 0.76
CA THR A 94 7.49 9.96 0.78
C THR A 94 8.74 10.73 0.36
#